data_AF-A0A554N2H8-F1
#
_entry.id   AF-A0A554N2H8-F1
#
_cell.length_a   1.000
_cell.length_b   1.000
_cell.length_c   1.000
_cell.angle_alpha   90.00
_cell.angle_beta   90.00
_cell.angle_gamma   90.00
#
_symmetry.space_group_name_H-M   'P 1'
#
loop_
_entity.id
_entity.type
_entity.pdbx_description
1 polymer ?
#
loop_
_entity_poly.entity_id
_entity_poly.type
_entity_poly.pdbx_seq_one_letter_code
_entity_poly.pdbx_strand_id
1 'polypeptide(L)'
;MLQLLSLTLVYDDTRFFGSVMFTDPKDPDDKPATVLIDHADEPPWFQLTDVDPTAQDPTAQAMVEADRIMRFLLRYTPDRIGRSPADFPQL
;
A
#
# COMPACT_ATOMS: atom_id res chain seq x y z
N MET A 1 -1.79 5.45 -16.75
CA MET A 1 -1.16 4.28 -16.07
C MET A 1 -0.26 4.89 -15.04
N LEU A 2 -0.60 4.69 -13.78
CA LEU A 2 0.14 5.27 -12.68
C LEU A 2 1.57 4.71 -12.62
N GLN A 3 2.52 5.58 -12.31
CA GLN A 3 3.91 5.21 -12.03
C GLN A 3 4.19 5.42 -10.55
N LEU A 4 4.87 4.45 -9.94
CA LEU A 4 5.29 4.56 -8.55
C LEU A 4 6.28 5.73 -8.42
N LEU A 5 5.88 6.75 -7.66
CA LEU A 5 6.72 7.91 -7.37
C LEU A 5 7.50 7.67 -6.08
N SER A 6 6.83 7.17 -5.04
CA SER A 6 7.44 6.88 -3.75
C SER A 6 6.68 5.78 -3.01
N LEU A 7 7.41 5.00 -2.22
CA LEU A 7 6.87 4.07 -1.24
C LEU A 7 7.63 4.29 0.08
N THR A 8 6.89 4.65 1.12
CA THR A 8 7.42 4.79 2.48
C THR A 8 6.67 3.83 3.38
N LEU A 9 7.41 3.01 4.11
CA LEU A 9 6.89 2.11 5.13
C LEU A 9 7.75 2.26 6.38
N VAL A 10 7.08 2.31 7.53
CA VAL A 10 7.71 2.37 8.85
C VAL A 10 7.17 1.19 9.65
N TYR A 11 8.05 0.53 10.39
CA TYR A 11 7.71 -0.57 11.28
C TYR A 11 8.30 -0.29 12.67
N ASP A 12 7.48 -0.47 13.72
CA ASP A 12 7.81 -0.14 15.11
C ASP A 12 7.92 -1.36 16.03
N ASP A 13 8.30 -2.52 15.48
CA ASP A 13 8.29 -3.85 16.12
C ASP A 13 6.91 -4.47 16.35
N THR A 14 5.82 -3.69 16.26
CA THR A 14 4.47 -4.20 16.53
C THR A 14 3.50 -4.00 15.39
N ARG A 15 3.67 -2.92 14.63
CA ARG A 15 2.79 -2.54 13.52
C ARG A 15 3.59 -1.80 12.46
N PHE A 16 3.04 -1.77 11.24
CA PHE A 16 3.54 -0.93 10.18
C PHE A 16 2.52 0.14 9.78
N PHE A 17 3.03 1.22 9.20
CA PHE A 17 2.24 2.26 8.57
C PHE A 17 3.06 2.92 7.48
N GLY A 18 2.42 3.65 6.59
CA GLY A 18 3.13 4.29 5.51
C GLY A 18 2.24 4.92 4.46
N SER A 19 2.84 5.15 3.30
CA SER A 19 2.16 5.73 2.16
C SER A 19 2.80 5.25 0.87
N VAL A 20 1.98 5.10 -0.15
CA VAL A 20 2.42 4.97 -1.54
C VAL A 20 1.91 6.17 -2.33
N MET A 21 2.79 6.71 -3.18
CA MET A 21 2.50 7.85 -4.03
C MET A 21 2.70 7.46 -5.49
N PHE A 22 1.78 7.88 -6.32
CA PHE A 22 1.80 7.64 -7.75
C PHE A 22 1.68 8.93 -8.55
N THR A 23 2.40 9.00 -9.66
CA THR A 23 2.28 10.08 -10.64
C THR A 23 1.63 9.55 -11.92
N ASP A 24 0.86 10.38 -12.63
CA ASP A 24 0.46 10.08 -14.00
C ASP A 24 1.49 10.69 -14.98
N PRO A 25 2.26 9.90 -15.72
CA PRO A 25 3.22 10.44 -16.70
C PRO A 25 2.56 11.17 -17.87
N LYS A 26 1.24 11.02 -18.06
CA LYS A 26 0.48 11.75 -19.09
C LYS A 26 0.04 13.13 -18.62
N ASP A 27 0.01 13.36 -17.31
CA ASP A 27 -0.31 14.64 -16.69
C ASP A 27 0.65 14.90 -15.53
N PRO A 28 1.90 15.28 -15.82
CA PRO A 28 2.95 15.38 -14.81
C PRO A 28 2.75 16.53 -13.82
N ASP A 29 1.85 17.47 -14.12
CA ASP A 29 1.50 18.58 -13.23
C ASP A 29 0.31 18.23 -12.31
N ASP A 30 -0.35 17.08 -12.53
CA ASP A 30 -1.39 16.58 -11.64
C ASP A 30 -0.82 16.22 -10.27
N LYS A 31 -1.66 16.37 -9.25
CA LYS A 31 -1.26 16.03 -7.89
C LYS A 31 -1.02 14.52 -7.80
N PRO A 32 0.08 14.06 -7.17
CA PRO A 32 0.29 12.64 -6.99
C PRO A 32 -0.85 11.98 -6.21
N ALA A 33 -1.41 10.91 -6.77
CA ALA A 33 -2.35 10.07 -6.05
C ALA A 33 -1.62 9.43 -4.87
N THR A 34 -2.11 9.65 -3.66
CA THR A 34 -1.45 9.19 -2.43
C THR A 34 -2.39 8.29 -1.67
N VAL A 35 -1.94 7.08 -1.38
CA VAL A 35 -2.69 6.11 -0.58
C VAL A 35 -1.93 5.87 0.72
N LEU A 36 -2.61 6.09 1.84
CA LEU A 36 -2.14 5.75 3.17
C LEU A 36 -2.29 4.24 3.39
N ILE A 37 -1.33 3.68 4.10
CA ILE A 37 -1.26 2.27 4.44
C ILE A 37 -1.19 2.19 5.95
N ASP A 38 -2.19 1.56 6.57
CA ASP A 38 -2.20 1.26 8.00
C ASP A 38 -2.16 -0.24 8.23
N HIS A 39 -1.58 -0.66 9.35
CA HIS A 39 -1.72 -2.03 9.84
C HIS A 39 -3.18 -2.36 10.14
N ALA A 40 -3.61 -3.57 9.76
CA ALA A 40 -4.88 -4.15 10.21
C ALA A 40 -4.60 -5.40 11.03
N ASP A 41 -5.40 -5.65 12.07
CA ASP A 41 -5.22 -6.81 12.98
C ASP A 41 -5.75 -8.13 12.41
N GLU A 42 -6.37 -8.09 11.23
CA GLU A 42 -6.92 -9.27 10.53
C GLU A 42 -6.57 -9.23 9.04
N PRO A 43 -6.49 -10.38 8.35
CA PRO A 43 -6.27 -10.45 6.90
C PRO A 43 -7.23 -9.51 6.13
N PRO A 44 -6.71 -8.64 5.23
CA PRO A 44 -5.39 -8.68 4.59
C PRO A 44 -4.20 -8.07 5.39
N TRP A 45 -4.33 -7.82 6.69
CA TRP A 45 -3.32 -7.28 7.62
C TRP A 45 -2.87 -5.84 7.33
N PHE A 46 -3.50 -5.19 6.36
CA PHE A 46 -3.40 -3.76 6.11
C PHE A 46 -4.76 -3.19 5.72
N GLN A 47 -4.91 -1.88 5.93
CA GLN A 47 -5.98 -1.07 5.40
C GLN A 47 -5.38 0.01 4.49
N LEU A 48 -6.07 0.29 3.39
CA LEU A 48 -5.71 1.36 2.46
C LEU A 48 -6.72 2.50 2.60
N THR A 49 -6.24 3.73 2.52
CA THR A 49 -7.09 4.92 2.53
C THR A 49 -6.50 5.93 1.56
N ASP A 50 -7.25 6.29 0.51
CA ASP A 50 -6.82 7.38 -0.36
C ASP A 50 -6.83 8.70 0.45
N VAL A 51 -5.86 9.59 0.25
CA VAL A 51 -5.88 10.89 0.93
C VAL A 51 -6.96 11.81 0.38
N ASP A 52 -7.40 11.58 -0.86
CA ASP A 52 -8.53 12.28 -1.45
C ASP A 52 -9.84 11.59 -1.01
N PRO A 53 -10.69 12.25 -0.19
CA PRO A 53 -11.95 11.68 0.27
C PRO A 53 -12.95 11.45 -0.87
N THR A 54 -12.75 12.06 -2.04
CA THR A 54 -13.57 11.86 -3.23
C THR A 54 -13.10 10.66 -4.07
N ALA A 55 -11.88 10.17 -3.82
CA ALA A 55 -11.27 9.02 -4.50
C ALA A 55 -11.27 7.74 -3.64
N GLN A 56 -12.12 7.66 -2.61
CA GLN A 56 -12.26 6.46 -1.74
C GLN A 56 -12.85 5.22 -2.44
N ASP A 57 -13.00 5.27 -3.77
CA ASP A 57 -13.42 4.11 -4.54
C ASP A 57 -12.32 3.05 -4.51
N PRO A 58 -12.54 1.85 -3.94
CA PRO A 58 -11.53 0.80 -3.91
C PRO A 58 -11.12 0.29 -5.29
N THR A 59 -11.89 0.62 -6.34
CA THR A 59 -11.56 0.31 -7.74
C THR A 59 -10.72 1.40 -8.41
N ALA A 60 -10.49 2.53 -7.74
CA ALA A 60 -9.58 3.57 -8.21
C ALA A 60 -8.18 2.98 -8.44
N GLN A 61 -7.54 3.42 -9.53
CA GLN A 61 -6.28 2.82 -9.97
C GLN A 61 -5.18 2.86 -8.88
N ALA A 62 -5.11 3.95 -8.11
CA ALA A 62 -4.14 4.08 -7.02
C ALA A 62 -4.37 3.06 -5.90
N MET A 63 -5.62 2.83 -5.50
CA MET A 63 -6.01 1.84 -4.49
C MET A 63 -5.67 0.41 -4.94
N VAL A 64 -5.97 0.09 -6.20
CA VAL A 64 -5.69 -1.23 -6.80
C VAL A 64 -4.17 -1.51 -6.85
N GLU A 65 -3.37 -0.55 -7.30
CA GLU A 65 -1.92 -0.73 -7.35
C GLU A 65 -1.28 -0.73 -5.96
N ALA A 66 -1.81 0.05 -5.01
CA ALA A 66 -1.38 0.02 -3.61
C ALA A 66 -1.64 -1.37 -2.98
N ASP A 67 -2.83 -1.95 -3.17
CA ASP A 67 -3.16 -3.30 -2.69
C ASP A 67 -2.22 -4.34 -3.29
N ARG A 68 -1.96 -4.25 -4.60
CA ARG A 68 -1.04 -5.14 -5.29
C ARG A 68 0.38 -5.07 -4.74
N ILE A 69 0.90 -3.87 -4.49
CA ILE A 69 2.23 -3.67 -3.90
C ILE A 69 2.28 -4.28 -2.49
N MET A 70 1.27 -4.02 -1.65
CA MET A 70 1.23 -4.57 -0.29
C MET A 70 1.15 -6.09 -0.28
N ARG A 71 0.32 -6.70 -1.13
CA ARG A 71 0.26 -8.16 -1.29
C ARG A 71 1.59 -8.74 -1.77
N PHE A 72 2.29 -8.05 -2.68
CA PHE A 72 3.62 -8.46 -3.13
C PHE A 72 4.63 -8.44 -1.98
N LEU A 73 4.67 -7.34 -1.19
CA LEU A 73 5.57 -7.23 -0.04
C LEU A 73 5.29 -8.31 1.01
N LEU A 74 4.03 -8.53 1.36
CA LEU A 74 3.61 -9.58 2.26
C LEU A 74 4.00 -10.98 1.75
N ARG A 75 3.93 -11.22 0.43
CA ARG A 75 4.25 -12.52 -0.15
C ARG A 75 5.75 -12.78 -0.22
N TYR A 76 6.55 -11.79 -0.60
CA TYR A 76 7.94 -12.01 -1.02
C TYR A 76 8.99 -11.42 -0.07
N THR A 77 8.64 -10.39 0.69
CA THR A 77 9.54 -9.75 1.66
C THR A 77 8.78 -9.35 2.94
N PRO A 78 8.05 -10.28 3.59
CA PRO A 78 7.25 -9.97 4.77
C PRO A 78 8.10 -9.43 5.95
N ASP A 79 9.37 -9.83 6.01
CA ASP A 79 10.35 -9.41 7.00
C ASP A 79 10.57 -7.90 7.01
N ARG A 80 10.39 -7.22 5.85
CA ARG A 80 10.53 -5.75 5.74
C ARG A 80 9.47 -4.97 6.50
N ILE A 81 8.37 -5.60 6.86
CA ILE A 81 7.28 -5.03 7.67
C ILE A 81 7.06 -5.85 8.94
N GLY A 82 8.11 -6.55 9.37
CA GLY A 82 8.12 -7.33 10.61
C GLY A 82 7.16 -8.50 10.65
N ARG A 83 6.88 -9.08 9.49
CA ARG A 83 6.11 -10.32 9.34
C ARG A 83 7.03 -11.48 8.99
N SER A 84 6.59 -12.68 9.32
CA SER A 84 7.26 -13.92 8.93
C SER A 84 6.43 -14.65 7.85
N PRO A 85 7.06 -15.45 6.97
CA PRO A 85 6.33 -16.32 6.06
C PRO A 85 5.33 -17.26 6.76
N ALA A 86 5.51 -17.55 8.05
CA ALA A 86 4.61 -18.40 8.83
C ALA A 86 3.29 -17.71 9.21
N ASP A 87 3.23 -16.37 9.12
CA ASP A 87 2.02 -15.59 9.40
C ASP A 87 0.99 -15.65 8.25
N PHE A 88 1.35 -16.26 7.12
CA PHE A 88 0.50 -16.39 5.94
C PHE A 88 -0.09 -17.81 5.85
N PRO A 89 -1.37 -17.96 5.44
CA PRO A 89 -1.92 -19.26 5.12
C PRO A 89 -1.00 -19.96 4.12
N GLN A 90 -0.48 -21.13 4.49
CA GLN A 90 0.25 -21.97 3.56
C GLN A 90 -0.77 -22.49 2.53
N LEU A 91 -0.52 -22.17 1.25
CA LEU A 91 -1.27 -22.75 0.13
C LEU A 91 -1.10 -24.27 0.11
#